data_AF-A0A2H3D3V4-F1
#
_entry.id   AF-A0A2H3D3V4-F1
#
_cell.length_a   1.000
_cell.length_b   1.000
_cell.length_c   1.000
_cell.angle_alpha   90.00
_cell.angle_beta   90.00
_cell.angle_gamma   90.00
#
_symmetry.space_group_name_H-M   'P 1'
#
loop_
_entity.id
_entity.type
_entity.pdbx_description
1 polymer ?
#
loop_
_entity_poly.entity_id
_entity_poly.type
_entity_poly.pdbx_seq_one_letter_code
_entity_poly.pdbx_strand_id
1 'polypeptide(L)'
;MGISGLLPALKSIQTVKHLSELSGKTVAIDAYAWLHRGVYSCATELATGKQTSKYVRYVMERIRILRQHNIEPFVVFDGGPLPAKQGTEVGRKQKREENLARGKALAAEGKHAQAREFYVKCVDVTPQMAFQVIKALRAETVKYIVAPYEADAQMAYLERTGYVDAIVTEDSDMLVFGCKHVLFKLDTVANTVVSISRSDFAFVTASGPDSHGISLVGWSDAQFRAMAILSGCDYLPSIPGIGLKTACSLLRRWKTVDQVVRMVAIEGKKSVPRGYLDSFKLAEKCFLHQRVYDPSLERLVHLTKIDEEWNAELDAHVGG
;
A
#
# COMPACT_ATOMS: atom_id res chain seq x y z
N MET A 1 3.09 -2.81 4.43
CA MET A 1 2.89 -1.35 4.50
C MET A 1 1.38 -1.12 4.63
N GLY A 2 0.91 0.13 4.69
CA GLY A 2 -0.51 0.44 4.84
C GLY A 2 -1.09 0.36 6.25
N ILE A 3 -2.39 0.09 6.34
CA ILE A 3 -3.17 0.07 7.59
C ILE A 3 -2.60 -0.90 8.65
N SER A 4 -2.13 -0.33 9.75
CA SER A 4 -1.50 -1.07 10.84
C SER A 4 -2.44 -2.09 11.48
N GLY A 5 -2.02 -3.35 11.53
CA GLY A 5 -2.78 -4.46 12.11
C GLY A 5 -3.90 -5.03 11.24
N LEU A 6 -4.12 -4.52 10.02
CA LEU A 6 -5.20 -4.99 9.14
C LEU A 6 -5.00 -6.43 8.63
N LEU A 7 -3.83 -6.75 8.06
CA LEU A 7 -3.57 -8.12 7.58
C LEU A 7 -3.70 -9.18 8.68
N PRO A 8 -3.11 -9.01 9.89
CA PRO A 8 -3.35 -9.94 10.99
C PRO A 8 -4.84 -10.09 11.32
N ALA A 9 -5.61 -9.01 11.28
CA ALA A 9 -7.04 -9.03 11.56
C ALA A 9 -7.88 -9.76 10.49
N LEU A 10 -7.33 -9.96 9.30
CA LEU A 10 -7.93 -10.72 8.20
C LEU A 10 -7.36 -12.14 8.06
N LYS A 11 -6.61 -12.63 9.06
CA LYS A 11 -5.95 -13.94 9.00
C LYS A 11 -6.91 -15.10 8.73
N SER A 12 -8.16 -15.04 9.23
CA SER A 12 -9.15 -16.09 9.03
C SER A 12 -9.61 -16.28 7.58
N ILE A 13 -9.33 -15.30 6.70
CA ILE A 13 -9.68 -15.35 5.27
C ILE A 13 -8.43 -15.35 4.37
N GLN A 14 -7.24 -15.52 4.95
CA GLN A 14 -6.01 -15.70 4.20
C GLN A 14 -5.91 -17.14 3.73
N THR A 15 -5.87 -17.34 2.42
CA THR A 15 -5.67 -18.65 1.79
C THR A 15 -4.31 -18.70 1.12
N VAL A 16 -3.48 -19.68 1.44
CA VAL A 16 -2.23 -19.93 0.70
C VAL A 16 -2.59 -20.61 -0.62
N LYS A 17 -2.15 -20.04 -1.74
CA LYS A 17 -2.36 -20.58 -3.09
C LYS A 17 -1.03 -20.82 -3.78
N HIS A 18 -0.94 -21.89 -4.55
CA HIS A 18 0.21 -22.11 -5.42
C HIS A 18 0.08 -21.27 -6.69
N LEU A 19 1.20 -20.78 -7.24
CA LEU A 19 1.21 -19.91 -8.42
C LEU A 19 0.55 -20.55 -9.66
N SER A 20 0.57 -21.88 -9.78
CA SER A 20 -0.11 -22.58 -10.88
C SER A 20 -1.63 -22.34 -10.92
N GLU A 21 -2.26 -22.03 -9.78
CA GLU A 21 -3.70 -21.71 -9.71
C GLU A 21 -4.03 -20.36 -10.38
N LEU A 22 -3.02 -19.54 -10.64
CA LEU A 22 -3.13 -18.25 -11.33
C LEU A 22 -2.69 -18.34 -12.80
N SER A 23 -2.43 -19.54 -13.32
CA SER A 23 -2.03 -19.71 -14.73
C SER A 23 -3.05 -19.09 -15.69
N GLY A 24 -2.55 -18.33 -16.66
CA GLY A 24 -3.35 -17.60 -17.64
C GLY A 24 -3.88 -16.25 -17.14
N LYS A 25 -3.61 -15.87 -15.88
CA LYS A 25 -4.04 -14.59 -15.31
C LYS A 25 -3.04 -13.48 -15.55
N THR A 26 -3.53 -12.26 -15.67
CA THR A 26 -2.71 -11.04 -15.66
C THR A 26 -2.71 -10.47 -14.25
N VAL A 27 -1.54 -10.18 -13.69
CA VAL A 27 -1.40 -9.74 -12.30
C VAL A 27 -0.64 -8.42 -12.23
N ALA A 28 -1.26 -7.40 -11.64
CA ALA A 28 -0.58 -6.14 -11.35
C ALA A 28 0.43 -6.34 -10.22
N ILE A 29 1.63 -5.77 -10.36
CA ILE A 29 2.70 -5.89 -9.38
C ILE A 29 3.06 -4.50 -8.86
N ASP A 30 3.05 -4.36 -7.54
CA ASP A 30 3.63 -3.21 -6.85
C ASP A 30 5.16 -3.25 -6.96
N ALA A 31 5.71 -2.40 -7.84
CA ALA A 31 7.16 -2.37 -8.06
C ALA A 31 7.92 -1.89 -6.83
N TYR A 32 7.38 -0.92 -6.08
CA TYR A 32 8.05 -0.30 -4.95
C TYR A 32 8.11 -1.25 -3.75
N ALA A 33 7.07 -2.05 -3.52
CA ALA A 33 7.11 -3.13 -2.52
C ALA A 33 8.29 -4.09 -2.77
N TRP A 34 8.53 -4.50 -4.02
CA TRP A 34 9.66 -5.38 -4.34
C TRP A 34 11.01 -4.65 -4.38
N LEU A 35 11.06 -3.40 -4.84
CA LEU A 35 12.29 -2.59 -4.81
C LEU A 35 12.79 -2.38 -3.38
N HIS A 36 11.90 -2.00 -2.45
CA HIS A 36 12.25 -1.84 -1.04
C HIS A 36 12.80 -3.14 -0.43
N ARG A 37 12.23 -4.30 -0.79
CA ARG A 37 12.77 -5.59 -0.36
C ARG A 37 14.12 -5.92 -1.02
N GLY A 38 14.26 -5.66 -2.31
CA GLY A 38 15.49 -5.92 -3.07
C GLY A 38 16.68 -5.11 -2.54
N VAL A 39 16.42 -3.88 -2.11
CA VAL A 39 17.40 -2.98 -1.48
C VAL A 39 18.07 -3.59 -0.25
N TYR A 40 17.39 -4.44 0.52
CA TYR A 40 17.96 -5.01 1.76
C TYR A 40 19.22 -5.86 1.49
N SER A 41 19.30 -6.46 0.30
CA SER A 41 20.45 -7.25 -0.15
C SER A 41 21.68 -6.39 -0.50
N CYS A 42 21.50 -5.09 -0.71
CA CYS A 42 22.53 -4.17 -1.17
C CYS A 42 22.52 -2.82 -0.43
N ALA A 43 21.93 -2.77 0.76
CA ALA A 43 21.73 -1.52 1.51
C ALA A 43 23.05 -0.80 1.82
N THR A 44 24.10 -1.54 2.21
CA THR A 44 25.42 -0.97 2.47
C THR A 44 26.05 -0.35 1.21
N GLU A 45 25.92 -1.02 0.05
CA GLU A 45 26.44 -0.51 -1.21
C GLU A 45 25.75 0.81 -1.57
N LEU A 46 24.41 0.83 -1.52
CA LEU A 46 23.60 2.00 -1.82
C LEU A 46 23.88 3.16 -0.85
N ALA A 47 23.91 2.89 0.47
CA ALA A 47 24.17 3.90 1.49
C ALA A 47 25.60 4.50 1.41
N THR A 48 26.55 3.79 0.80
CA THR A 48 27.93 4.23 0.64
C THR A 48 28.25 4.70 -0.80
N GLY A 49 27.24 4.80 -1.67
CA GLY A 49 27.40 5.29 -3.04
C GLY A 49 28.06 4.29 -4.00
N LYS A 50 28.19 3.01 -3.62
CA LYS A 50 28.69 1.96 -4.52
C LYS A 50 27.58 1.54 -5.49
N GLN A 51 27.94 1.44 -6.77
CA GLN A 51 27.02 0.96 -7.79
C GLN A 51 26.64 -0.51 -7.54
N THR A 52 25.37 -0.83 -7.74
CA THR A 52 24.83 -2.18 -7.57
C THR A 52 23.58 -2.38 -8.41
N SER A 53 23.35 -3.61 -8.86
CA SER A 53 22.16 -4.03 -9.61
C SER A 53 21.38 -5.14 -8.90
N LYS A 54 21.73 -5.45 -7.65
CA LYS A 54 21.11 -6.54 -6.87
C LYS A 54 19.60 -6.36 -6.70
N TYR A 55 19.13 -5.13 -6.52
CA TYR A 55 17.69 -4.83 -6.47
C TYR A 55 16.98 -5.10 -7.80
N VAL A 56 17.62 -4.82 -8.95
CA VAL A 56 17.07 -5.14 -10.28
C VAL A 56 16.93 -6.65 -10.44
N ARG A 57 17.98 -7.40 -10.10
CA ARG A 57 17.97 -8.87 -10.14
C ARG A 57 16.85 -9.44 -9.27
N TYR A 58 16.71 -8.94 -8.04
CA TYR A 58 15.67 -9.35 -7.10
C TYR A 58 14.24 -9.20 -7.67
N VAL A 59 13.98 -8.09 -8.36
CA VAL A 59 12.68 -7.84 -9.01
C VAL A 59 12.50 -8.78 -10.21
N MET A 60 13.48 -8.85 -11.11
CA MET A 60 13.37 -9.67 -12.34
C MET A 60 13.25 -11.17 -12.05
N GLU A 61 13.90 -11.69 -11.00
CA GLU A 61 13.75 -13.09 -10.58
C GLU A 61 12.28 -13.42 -10.26
N ARG A 62 11.57 -12.56 -9.53
CA ARG A 62 10.14 -12.75 -9.22
C ARG A 62 9.26 -12.69 -10.45
N ILE A 63 9.53 -11.75 -11.35
CA ILE A 63 8.83 -11.61 -12.62
C ILE A 63 8.95 -12.88 -13.46
N ARG A 64 10.17 -13.43 -13.54
CA ARG A 64 10.43 -14.67 -14.29
C ARG A 64 9.73 -15.87 -13.65
N ILE A 65 9.68 -15.96 -12.32
CA ILE A 65 8.91 -17.01 -11.62
C ILE A 65 7.43 -16.94 -11.96
N LEU A 66 6.81 -15.75 -11.94
CA LEU A 66 5.42 -15.58 -12.36
C LEU A 66 5.20 -16.06 -13.80
N ARG A 67 6.07 -15.67 -14.74
CA ARG A 67 6.00 -16.09 -16.13
C ARG A 67 6.21 -17.60 -16.33
N GLN A 68 7.07 -18.25 -15.54
CA GLN A 68 7.24 -19.71 -15.55
C GLN A 68 5.95 -20.44 -15.17
N HIS A 69 5.10 -19.82 -14.36
CA HIS A 69 3.76 -20.32 -14.03
C HIS A 69 2.66 -19.82 -14.99
N ASN A 70 3.04 -19.28 -16.16
CA ASN A 70 2.13 -18.74 -17.16
C ASN A 70 1.23 -17.61 -16.62
N ILE A 71 1.74 -16.83 -15.66
CA ILE A 71 1.11 -15.61 -15.17
C ILE A 71 1.73 -14.44 -15.95
N GLU A 72 0.91 -13.52 -16.47
CA GLU A 72 1.37 -12.32 -17.16
C GLU A 72 1.55 -11.18 -16.14
N PRO A 73 2.78 -10.75 -15.81
CA PRO A 73 3.01 -9.66 -14.89
C PRO A 73 2.80 -8.30 -15.56
N PHE A 74 2.07 -7.41 -14.87
CA PHE A 74 1.92 -6.00 -15.23
C PHE A 74 2.52 -5.15 -14.11
N VAL A 75 3.72 -4.60 -14.31
CA VAL A 75 4.44 -3.89 -13.24
C VAL A 75 3.99 -2.43 -13.13
N VAL A 76 3.61 -2.00 -11.94
CA VAL A 76 3.15 -0.63 -11.67
C VAL A 76 4.16 0.08 -10.76
N PHE A 77 4.63 1.25 -11.19
CA PHE A 77 5.55 2.11 -10.45
C PHE A 77 4.83 3.36 -9.94
N ASP A 78 5.24 3.86 -8.77
CA ASP A 78 4.88 5.21 -8.33
C ASP A 78 5.43 6.27 -9.28
N GLY A 79 4.72 7.37 -9.40
CA GLY A 79 5.08 8.57 -10.16
C GLY A 79 5.40 9.75 -9.26
N GLY A 80 4.67 10.85 -9.46
CA GLY A 80 4.86 12.10 -8.71
C GLY A 80 4.40 12.01 -7.25
N PRO A 81 4.90 12.88 -6.37
CA PRO A 81 4.45 12.93 -5.00
C PRO A 81 2.99 13.38 -4.93
N LEU A 82 2.17 12.67 -4.16
CA LEU A 82 0.79 13.07 -3.88
C LEU A 82 0.77 14.17 -2.79
N PRO A 83 0.11 15.31 -3.01
CA PRO A 83 -0.02 16.37 -1.99
C PRO A 83 -0.54 15.86 -0.64
N ALA A 84 -1.54 14.96 -0.66
CA ALA A 84 -2.11 14.38 0.56
C ALA A 84 -1.12 13.55 1.41
N LYS A 85 0.02 13.09 0.86
CA LYS A 85 1.06 12.35 1.59
C LYS A 85 2.30 13.17 1.95
N GLN A 86 2.29 14.49 1.70
CA GLN A 86 3.48 15.33 1.89
C GLN A 86 4.05 15.26 3.33
N GLY A 87 3.19 15.24 4.36
CA GLY A 87 3.62 15.13 5.76
C GLY A 87 4.34 13.81 6.07
N THR A 88 3.83 12.70 5.52
CA THR A 88 4.40 11.35 5.68
C THR A 88 5.79 11.26 5.04
N GLU A 89 5.95 11.82 3.85
CA GLU A 89 7.23 11.80 3.12
C GLU A 89 8.33 12.64 3.80
N VAL A 90 7.97 13.79 4.39
CA VAL A 90 8.92 14.59 5.18
C VAL A 90 9.43 13.79 6.39
N GLY A 91 8.54 13.11 7.11
CA GLY A 91 8.92 12.27 8.25
C GLY A 91 9.79 11.07 7.86
N ARG A 92 9.51 10.46 6.69
CA ARG A 92 10.33 9.37 6.16
C ARG A 92 11.74 9.87 5.79
N LYS A 93 11.85 11.03 5.13
CA LYS A 93 13.14 11.65 4.78
C LYS A 93 14.01 11.93 6.00
N GLN A 94 13.45 12.57 7.03
CA GLN A 94 14.19 12.87 8.27
C GLN A 94 14.74 11.61 8.93
N LYS A 95 13.92 10.56 9.07
CA LYS A 95 14.35 9.27 9.61
C LYS A 95 15.46 8.63 8.78
N ARG A 96 15.43 8.75 7.45
CA ARG A 96 16.50 8.22 6.58
C ARG A 96 17.82 8.94 6.83
N GLU A 97 17.80 10.26 6.93
CA GLU A 97 19.00 11.08 7.21
C GLU A 97 19.61 10.74 8.58
N GLU A 98 18.79 10.62 9.63
CA GLU A 98 19.25 10.20 10.97
C GLU A 98 19.88 8.80 10.97
N ASN A 99 19.24 7.84 10.30
CA ASN A 99 19.77 6.48 10.20
C ASN A 99 21.07 6.45 9.39
N LEU A 100 21.19 7.24 8.33
CA LEU A 100 22.43 7.33 7.56
C LEU A 100 23.59 7.86 8.40
N ALA A 101 23.35 8.92 9.18
CA ALA A 101 24.36 9.50 10.07
C ALA A 101 24.83 8.48 11.12
N ARG A 102 23.89 7.78 11.78
CA ARG A 102 24.22 6.71 12.74
C ARG A 102 24.97 5.55 12.11
N GLY A 103 24.55 5.11 10.92
CA GLY A 103 25.23 4.05 10.18
C GLY A 103 26.68 4.40 9.84
N LYS A 104 26.93 5.64 9.38
CA LYS A 104 28.28 6.14 9.07
C LYS A 104 29.17 6.22 10.31
N ALA A 105 28.64 6.69 11.44
CA ALA A 105 29.39 6.76 12.70
C ALA A 105 29.85 5.36 13.16
N LEU A 106 28.93 4.39 13.19
CA LEU A 106 29.25 3.00 13.55
C LEU A 106 30.25 2.35 12.59
N ALA A 107 30.14 2.65 11.28
CA ALA A 107 31.09 2.15 10.30
C ALA A 107 32.50 2.73 10.50
N ALA A 108 32.63 3.99 10.89
CA ALA A 108 33.91 4.63 11.21
C ALA A 108 34.57 4.01 12.46
N GLU A 109 33.77 3.48 13.40
CA GLU A 109 34.24 2.72 14.56
C GLU A 109 34.56 1.24 14.24
N GLY A 110 34.47 0.80 12.98
CA GLY A 110 34.66 -0.60 12.58
C GLY A 110 33.48 -1.53 12.91
N LYS A 111 32.37 -1.01 13.44
CA LYS A 111 31.17 -1.77 13.82
C LYS A 111 30.24 -2.02 12.63
N HIS A 112 30.75 -2.68 11.60
CA HIS A 112 30.07 -2.83 10.31
C HIS A 112 28.73 -3.58 10.36
N ALA A 113 28.61 -4.59 11.23
CA ALA A 113 27.35 -5.34 11.40
C ALA A 113 26.22 -4.44 11.92
N GLN A 114 26.51 -3.63 12.94
CA GLN A 114 25.56 -2.67 13.51
C GLN A 114 25.26 -1.54 12.51
N ALA A 115 26.28 -1.02 11.81
CA ALA A 115 26.09 -0.03 10.76
C ALA A 115 25.10 -0.49 9.68
N ARG A 116 25.15 -1.77 9.29
CA ARG A 116 24.24 -2.35 8.30
C ARG A 116 22.77 -2.25 8.72
N GLU A 117 22.45 -2.41 10.00
CA GLU A 117 21.08 -2.29 10.51
C GLU A 117 20.50 -0.88 10.29
N PHE A 118 21.35 0.14 10.37
CA PHE A 118 20.99 1.52 10.07
C PHE A 118 20.95 1.79 8.57
N TYR A 119 21.87 1.22 7.79
CA TYR A 119 21.84 1.36 6.33
C TYR A 119 20.58 0.81 5.70
N VAL A 120 20.07 -0.33 6.17
CA VAL A 120 18.78 -0.87 5.70
C VAL A 120 17.62 0.11 5.92
N LYS A 121 17.68 0.94 6.96
CA LYS A 121 16.64 1.92 7.31
C LYS A 121 16.80 3.27 6.62
N CYS A 122 17.95 3.55 6.01
CA CYS A 122 18.23 4.85 5.39
C CYS A 122 18.12 4.88 3.87
N VAL A 123 18.19 3.72 3.20
CA VAL A 123 18.15 3.68 1.74
C VAL A 123 16.75 4.03 1.23
N ASP A 124 16.73 4.98 0.31
CA ASP A 124 15.55 5.41 -0.42
C ASP A 124 15.49 4.72 -1.79
N VAL A 125 14.29 4.37 -2.25
CA VAL A 125 14.11 3.85 -3.61
C VAL A 125 13.92 5.03 -4.55
N THR A 126 14.92 5.30 -5.39
CA THR A 126 14.93 6.49 -6.25
C THR A 126 14.32 6.23 -7.62
N PRO A 127 13.86 7.28 -8.34
CA PRO A 127 13.41 7.15 -9.73
C PRO A 127 14.45 6.53 -10.66
N GLN A 128 15.75 6.78 -10.40
CA GLN A 128 16.84 6.17 -11.16
C GLN A 128 16.89 4.65 -10.96
N MET A 129 16.63 4.15 -9.75
CA MET A 129 16.56 2.71 -9.47
C MET A 129 15.34 2.08 -10.15
N ALA A 130 14.17 2.72 -10.05
CA ALA A 130 12.97 2.30 -10.77
C ALA A 130 13.23 2.23 -12.29
N PHE A 131 13.92 3.23 -12.85
CA PHE A 131 14.28 3.25 -14.26
C PHE A 131 15.21 2.10 -14.68
N GLN A 132 16.14 1.66 -13.82
CA GLN A 132 16.94 0.46 -14.12
C GLN A 132 16.10 -0.81 -14.19
N VAL A 133 15.06 -0.93 -13.34
CA VAL A 133 14.10 -2.02 -13.43
C VAL A 133 13.30 -1.91 -14.73
N ILE A 134 12.77 -0.73 -15.07
CA ILE A 134 12.03 -0.50 -16.33
C ILE A 134 12.87 -0.92 -17.55
N LYS A 135 14.16 -0.61 -17.58
CA LYS A 135 15.07 -1.08 -18.65
C LYS A 135 15.11 -2.60 -18.74
N ALA A 136 15.21 -3.29 -17.61
CA ALA A 136 15.20 -4.75 -17.58
C ALA A 136 13.84 -5.35 -18.00
N LEU A 137 12.73 -4.72 -17.58
CA LEU A 137 11.37 -5.12 -18.01
C LEU A 137 11.21 -5.03 -19.53
N ARG A 138 11.64 -3.91 -20.12
CA ARG A 138 11.59 -3.71 -21.58
C ARG A 138 12.41 -4.75 -22.33
N ALA A 139 13.60 -5.09 -21.84
CA ALA A 139 14.45 -6.11 -22.44
C ALA A 139 13.80 -7.51 -22.45
N GLU A 140 12.91 -7.80 -21.49
CA GLU A 140 12.15 -9.06 -21.41
C GLU A 140 10.71 -8.95 -21.91
N THR A 141 10.33 -7.82 -22.52
CA THR A 141 8.98 -7.54 -23.02
C THR A 141 7.90 -7.67 -21.93
N VAL A 142 8.20 -7.22 -20.71
CA VAL A 142 7.24 -7.23 -19.60
C VAL A 142 6.48 -5.91 -19.56
N LYS A 143 5.15 -5.99 -19.46
CA LYS A 143 4.27 -4.81 -19.39
C LYS A 143 4.54 -4.03 -18.12
N TYR A 144 4.55 -2.71 -18.23
CA TYR A 144 4.64 -1.84 -17.08
C TYR A 144 3.96 -0.49 -17.32
N ILE A 145 3.64 0.20 -16.24
CA ILE A 145 3.14 1.58 -16.24
C ILE A 145 3.74 2.35 -15.07
N VAL A 146 3.95 3.64 -15.26
CA VAL A 146 4.26 4.58 -14.17
C VAL A 146 2.97 5.31 -13.87
N ALA A 147 2.45 5.16 -12.65
CA ALA A 147 1.28 5.89 -12.19
C ALA A 147 1.56 7.40 -12.23
N PRO A 148 0.55 8.26 -12.38
CA PRO A 148 0.76 9.70 -12.23
C PRO A 148 1.19 10.07 -10.80
N TYR A 149 0.65 9.36 -9.81
CA TYR A 149 0.96 9.50 -8.39
C TYR A 149 1.25 8.12 -7.78
N GLU A 150 0.29 7.51 -7.07
CA GLU A 150 0.55 6.26 -6.37
C GLU A 150 0.21 5.03 -7.22
N ALA A 151 1.10 4.04 -7.17
CA ALA A 151 0.88 2.73 -7.75
C ALA A 151 -0.38 2.07 -7.17
N ASP A 152 -0.67 2.34 -5.90
CA ASP A 152 -1.87 1.88 -5.22
C ASP A 152 -3.16 2.19 -6.00
N ALA A 153 -3.44 3.47 -6.23
CA ALA A 153 -4.64 3.87 -6.96
C ALA A 153 -4.62 3.35 -8.41
N GLN A 154 -3.45 3.35 -9.05
CA GLN A 154 -3.31 2.86 -10.42
C GLN A 154 -3.61 1.35 -10.53
N MET A 155 -3.12 0.52 -9.62
CA MET A 155 -3.41 -0.91 -9.59
C MET A 155 -4.88 -1.17 -9.30
N ALA A 156 -5.47 -0.43 -8.37
CA ALA A 156 -6.91 -0.51 -8.08
C ALA A 156 -7.76 -0.16 -9.32
N TYR A 157 -7.34 0.83 -10.11
CA TYR A 157 -7.99 1.18 -11.37
C TYR A 157 -7.88 0.05 -12.40
N LEU A 158 -6.68 -0.50 -12.59
CA LEU A 158 -6.44 -1.59 -13.55
C LEU A 158 -7.25 -2.84 -13.22
N GLU A 159 -7.35 -3.22 -11.94
CA GLU A 159 -8.17 -4.38 -11.54
C GLU A 159 -9.66 -4.10 -11.78
N ARG A 160 -10.13 -2.91 -11.39
CA ARG A 160 -11.54 -2.53 -11.53
C ARG A 160 -12.00 -2.48 -12.99
N THR A 161 -11.13 -2.05 -13.90
CA THR A 161 -11.39 -1.95 -15.33
C THR A 161 -11.10 -3.24 -16.10
N GLY A 162 -10.64 -4.29 -15.42
CA GLY A 162 -10.42 -5.61 -16.01
C GLY A 162 -9.11 -5.74 -16.80
N TYR A 163 -8.17 -4.81 -16.65
CA TYR A 163 -6.82 -4.93 -17.21
C TYR A 163 -5.99 -6.02 -16.54
N VAL A 164 -6.25 -6.25 -15.25
CA VAL A 164 -5.59 -7.29 -14.45
C VAL A 164 -6.63 -8.05 -13.64
N ASP A 165 -6.34 -9.30 -13.34
CA ASP A 165 -7.20 -10.21 -12.58
C ASP A 165 -6.93 -10.15 -11.06
N ALA A 166 -5.72 -9.76 -10.65
CA ALA A 166 -5.30 -9.67 -9.26
C ALA A 166 -4.12 -8.71 -9.08
N ILE A 167 -3.83 -8.35 -7.83
CA ILE A 167 -2.73 -7.44 -7.45
C ILE A 167 -1.78 -8.16 -6.50
N VAL A 168 -0.47 -8.11 -6.77
CA VAL A 168 0.58 -8.55 -5.85
C VAL A 168 1.21 -7.33 -5.17
N THR A 169 1.08 -7.27 -3.85
CA THR A 169 1.70 -6.22 -3.02
C THR A 169 1.92 -6.72 -1.59
N GLU A 170 2.71 -5.97 -0.82
CA GLU A 170 2.84 -6.10 0.64
C GLU A 170 2.06 -4.98 1.37
N ASP A 171 1.32 -4.15 0.63
CA ASP A 171 0.51 -3.05 1.15
C ASP A 171 -0.96 -3.45 1.30
N SER A 172 -1.48 -3.35 2.53
CA SER A 172 -2.88 -3.68 2.81
C SER A 172 -3.86 -2.60 2.35
N ASP A 173 -3.38 -1.43 1.94
CA ASP A 173 -4.21 -0.32 1.46
C ASP A 173 -5.00 -0.72 0.21
N MET A 174 -4.53 -1.70 -0.57
CA MET A 174 -5.29 -2.29 -1.70
C MET A 174 -6.66 -2.84 -1.31
N LEU A 175 -6.78 -3.36 -0.10
CA LEU A 175 -8.08 -3.77 0.42
C LEU A 175 -8.95 -2.54 0.70
N VAL A 176 -8.40 -1.40 1.09
CA VAL A 176 -9.14 -0.16 1.36
C VAL A 176 -9.63 0.51 0.08
N PHE A 177 -8.79 0.48 -0.98
CA PHE A 177 -9.15 0.92 -2.34
C PHE A 177 -10.25 0.06 -3.01
N GLY A 178 -10.54 -1.09 -2.42
CA GLY A 178 -11.63 -1.97 -2.84
C GLY A 178 -11.28 -2.97 -3.93
N CYS A 179 -10.01 -3.35 -3.99
CA CYS A 179 -9.55 -4.42 -4.87
C CYS A 179 -10.17 -5.76 -4.46
N LYS A 180 -10.54 -6.57 -5.45
CA LYS A 180 -11.22 -7.86 -5.28
C LYS A 180 -10.27 -8.98 -4.91
N HIS A 181 -9.10 -9.04 -5.53
CA HIS A 181 -8.13 -10.13 -5.38
C HIS A 181 -6.73 -9.58 -5.11
N VAL A 182 -6.33 -9.62 -3.84
CA VAL A 182 -4.99 -9.15 -3.42
C VAL A 182 -4.17 -10.33 -2.94
N LEU A 183 -2.97 -10.44 -3.50
CA LEU A 183 -1.99 -11.49 -3.29
C LEU A 183 -0.80 -10.90 -2.52
N PHE A 184 -0.58 -11.41 -1.32
CA PHE A 184 0.48 -11.00 -0.42
C PHE A 184 1.55 -12.08 -0.34
N LYS A 185 2.74 -11.72 0.17
CA LYS A 185 3.78 -12.67 0.60
C LYS A 185 4.13 -13.69 -0.49
N LEU A 186 4.54 -13.21 -1.66
CA LEU A 186 5.07 -14.07 -2.72
C LEU A 186 6.31 -14.82 -2.22
N ASP A 187 6.16 -16.14 -2.05
CA ASP A 187 7.24 -17.06 -1.74
C ASP A 187 7.74 -17.70 -3.04
N THR A 188 8.96 -17.30 -3.44
CA THR A 188 9.63 -17.77 -4.65
C THR A 188 10.26 -19.15 -4.52
N VAL A 189 10.36 -19.70 -3.30
CA VAL A 189 10.90 -21.05 -3.05
C VAL A 189 9.76 -22.06 -3.07
N ALA A 190 8.67 -21.75 -2.37
CA ALA A 190 7.48 -22.59 -2.34
C ALA A 190 6.56 -22.38 -3.55
N ASN A 191 6.79 -21.33 -4.36
CA ASN A 191 5.91 -20.88 -5.44
C ASN A 191 4.47 -20.66 -4.96
N THR A 192 4.33 -19.97 -3.82
CA THR A 192 3.02 -19.67 -3.23
C THR A 192 2.83 -18.19 -2.96
N VAL A 193 1.56 -17.80 -2.81
CA VAL A 193 1.11 -16.48 -2.38
C VAL A 193 0.02 -16.63 -1.34
N VAL A 194 -0.13 -15.64 -0.47
CA VAL A 194 -1.28 -15.52 0.42
C VAL A 194 -2.34 -14.67 -0.26
N SER A 195 -3.43 -15.31 -0.67
CA SER A 195 -4.57 -14.67 -1.31
C SER A 195 -5.59 -14.21 -0.26
N ILE A 196 -6.10 -12.99 -0.43
CA ILE A 196 -7.31 -12.49 0.22
C ILE A 196 -8.30 -12.08 -0.87
N SER A 197 -9.53 -12.59 -0.79
CA SER A 197 -10.64 -12.18 -1.66
C SER A 197 -11.57 -11.23 -0.92
N ARG A 198 -12.01 -10.18 -1.60
CA ARG A 198 -13.02 -9.22 -1.10
C ARG A 198 -14.35 -9.91 -0.76
N SER A 199 -14.72 -10.96 -1.50
CA SER A 199 -15.91 -11.77 -1.24
C SER A 199 -15.90 -12.39 0.15
N ASP A 200 -14.71 -12.64 0.71
CA ASP A 200 -14.58 -13.41 1.93
C ASP A 200 -14.66 -12.54 3.17
N PHE A 201 -14.72 -11.20 3.02
CA PHE A 201 -14.82 -10.26 4.14
C PHE A 201 -16.03 -10.55 5.02
N ALA A 202 -17.14 -10.99 4.43
CA ALA A 202 -18.34 -11.36 5.17
C ALA A 202 -18.13 -12.54 6.15
N PHE A 203 -17.07 -13.32 5.98
CA PHE A 203 -16.71 -14.43 6.87
C PHE A 203 -15.77 -14.02 8.02
N VAL A 204 -15.31 -12.76 8.06
CA VAL A 204 -14.50 -12.25 9.17
C VAL A 204 -15.40 -12.01 10.38
N THR A 205 -15.28 -12.89 11.37
CA THR A 205 -16.00 -12.80 12.64
C THR A 205 -15.08 -12.41 13.79
N ALA A 206 -15.64 -11.80 14.83
CA ALA A 206 -14.90 -11.41 16.03
C ALA A 206 -14.63 -12.60 16.97
N SER A 207 -14.92 -13.83 16.52
CA SER A 207 -14.91 -15.05 17.32
C SER A 207 -13.98 -16.06 16.66
N GLY A 208 -12.87 -16.37 17.33
CA GLY A 208 -11.89 -17.35 16.87
C GLY A 208 -10.49 -17.06 17.43
N PRO A 209 -9.61 -18.06 17.52
CA PRO A 209 -8.26 -17.90 18.07
C PRO A 209 -7.40 -16.89 17.27
N ASP A 210 -7.71 -16.70 15.99
CA ASP A 210 -7.05 -15.74 15.10
C ASP A 210 -7.87 -14.45 14.85
N SER A 211 -9.03 -14.31 15.50
CA SER A 211 -9.84 -13.10 15.37
C SER A 211 -9.19 -11.97 16.15
N HIS A 212 -8.70 -10.93 15.47
CA HIS A 212 -8.10 -9.76 16.15
C HIS A 212 -9.18 -8.82 16.71
N GLY A 213 -10.33 -9.38 17.11
CA GLY A 213 -11.46 -8.69 17.71
C GLY A 213 -12.27 -7.80 16.76
N ILE A 214 -12.13 -7.96 15.44
CA ILE A 214 -12.99 -7.28 14.45
C ILE A 214 -13.97 -8.28 13.84
N SER A 215 -15.13 -7.78 13.43
CA SER A 215 -16.03 -8.52 12.56
C SER A 215 -16.39 -7.62 11.39
N LEU A 216 -16.45 -8.18 10.19
CA LEU A 216 -16.88 -7.50 8.96
C LEU A 216 -18.17 -8.09 8.39
N VAL A 217 -18.85 -8.97 9.15
CA VAL A 217 -20.19 -9.47 8.79
C VAL A 217 -21.15 -8.29 8.61
N GLY A 218 -21.77 -8.22 7.44
CA GLY A 218 -22.72 -7.18 7.06
C GLY A 218 -22.11 -5.80 6.81
N TRP A 219 -20.79 -5.71 6.65
CA TRP A 219 -20.13 -4.44 6.36
C TRP A 219 -20.13 -4.12 4.87
N SER A 220 -20.38 -2.85 4.54
CA SER A 220 -20.14 -2.33 3.21
C SER A 220 -18.69 -1.90 3.02
N ASP A 221 -18.27 -1.75 1.76
CA ASP A 221 -16.97 -1.20 1.37
C ASP A 221 -16.73 0.20 1.97
N ALA A 222 -17.77 1.03 2.05
CA ALA A 222 -17.69 2.34 2.67
C ALA A 222 -17.42 2.25 4.18
N GLN A 223 -18.06 1.31 4.88
CA GLN A 223 -17.80 1.09 6.31
C GLN A 223 -16.40 0.54 6.55
N PHE A 224 -15.93 -0.40 5.72
CA PHE A 224 -14.58 -0.94 5.78
C PHE A 224 -13.53 0.15 5.58
N ARG A 225 -13.69 0.99 4.54
CA ARG A 225 -12.80 2.12 4.29
C ARG A 225 -12.83 3.14 5.44
N ALA A 226 -14.01 3.46 5.96
CA ALA A 226 -14.13 4.36 7.09
C ALA A 226 -13.41 3.84 8.35
N MET A 227 -13.49 2.54 8.62
CA MET A 227 -12.75 1.91 9.72
C MET A 227 -11.25 2.02 9.53
N ALA A 228 -10.76 1.74 8.32
CA ALA A 228 -9.35 1.84 7.98
C ALA A 228 -8.83 3.27 8.20
N ILE A 229 -9.52 4.28 7.66
CA ILE A 229 -9.15 5.69 7.83
C ILE A 229 -9.18 6.11 9.31
N LEU A 230 -10.23 5.74 10.07
CA LEU A 230 -10.33 6.04 11.51
C LEU A 230 -9.22 5.37 12.33
N SER A 231 -8.75 4.20 11.90
CA SER A 231 -7.65 3.49 12.54
C SER A 231 -6.26 4.06 12.22
N GLY A 232 -6.19 5.03 11.29
CA GLY A 232 -4.98 5.68 10.84
C GLY A 232 -4.51 5.09 9.51
N CYS A 233 -4.27 5.97 8.55
CA CYS A 233 -3.73 5.64 7.24
C CYS A 233 -2.70 6.70 6.81
N ASP A 234 -2.07 6.51 5.66
CA ASP A 234 -1.06 7.44 5.16
C ASP A 234 -1.61 8.87 4.87
N TYR A 235 -2.92 9.02 4.65
CA TYR A 235 -3.59 10.30 4.39
C TYR A 235 -4.10 11.01 5.66
N LEU A 236 -4.34 10.25 6.73
CA LEU A 236 -4.89 10.78 7.98
C LEU A 236 -4.44 9.94 9.18
N PRO A 237 -3.72 10.54 10.16
CA PRO A 237 -3.45 9.91 11.43
C PRO A 237 -4.74 9.57 12.19
N SER A 238 -4.71 8.50 12.99
CA SER A 238 -5.87 8.18 13.84
C SER A 238 -6.05 9.20 14.97
N ILE A 239 -7.27 9.27 15.50
CA ILE A 239 -7.49 9.89 16.80
C ILE A 239 -6.71 9.07 17.84
N PRO A 240 -5.88 9.69 18.71
CA PRO A 240 -5.11 8.97 19.71
C PRO A 240 -5.96 7.99 20.53
N GLY A 241 -5.52 6.73 20.58
CA GLY A 241 -6.26 5.65 21.26
C GLY A 241 -7.36 4.99 20.42
N ILE A 242 -7.51 5.33 19.14
CA ILE A 242 -8.38 4.64 18.18
C ILE A 242 -7.52 3.85 17.20
N GLY A 243 -7.45 2.53 17.41
CA GLY A 243 -6.92 1.58 16.43
C GLY A 243 -8.04 0.79 15.75
N LEU A 244 -7.69 -0.19 14.91
CA LEU A 244 -8.62 -0.95 14.07
C LEU A 244 -9.82 -1.54 14.84
N LYS A 245 -9.56 -2.21 15.96
CA LYS A 245 -10.61 -2.81 16.81
C LYS A 245 -11.57 -1.75 17.39
N THR A 246 -11.02 -0.64 17.88
CA THR A 246 -11.80 0.46 18.44
C THR A 246 -12.63 1.14 17.37
N ALA A 247 -12.05 1.41 16.19
CA ALA A 247 -12.75 1.98 15.04
C ALA A 247 -13.91 1.08 14.59
N CYS A 248 -13.68 -0.24 14.51
CA CYS A 248 -14.72 -1.21 14.16
C CYS A 248 -15.90 -1.19 15.15
N SER A 249 -15.60 -1.22 16.45
CA SER A 249 -16.61 -1.17 17.51
C SER A 249 -17.42 0.13 17.48
N LEU A 250 -16.74 1.27 17.33
CA LEU A 250 -17.38 2.59 17.27
C LEU A 250 -18.29 2.73 16.05
N LEU A 251 -17.85 2.29 14.86
CA LEU A 251 -18.68 2.31 13.65
C LEU A 251 -19.87 1.36 13.74
N ARG A 252 -19.73 0.18 14.37
CA ARG A 252 -20.88 -0.71 14.60
C ARG A 252 -21.94 -0.07 15.50
N ARG A 253 -21.50 0.69 16.51
CA ARG A 253 -22.38 1.37 17.47
C ARG A 253 -23.03 2.63 16.89
N TRP A 254 -22.25 3.49 16.25
CA TRP A 254 -22.66 4.85 15.85
C TRP A 254 -22.94 5.01 14.35
N LYS A 255 -22.65 3.98 13.55
CA LYS A 255 -22.95 3.82 12.11
C LYS A 255 -22.20 4.74 11.15
N THR A 256 -22.00 6.00 11.51
CA THR A 256 -21.39 7.04 10.67
C THR A 256 -20.17 7.65 11.34
N VAL A 257 -19.24 8.15 10.54
CA VAL A 257 -18.00 8.77 11.02
C VAL A 257 -18.28 10.04 11.81
N ASP A 258 -19.20 10.89 11.34
CA ASP A 258 -19.67 12.09 12.02
C ASP A 258 -20.13 11.79 13.46
N GLN A 259 -20.94 10.74 13.63
CA GLN A 259 -21.43 10.33 14.95
C GLN A 259 -20.31 9.73 15.81
N VAL A 260 -19.41 8.94 15.22
CA VAL A 260 -18.23 8.43 15.94
C VAL A 260 -17.39 9.59 16.49
N VAL A 261 -17.02 10.55 15.64
CA VAL A 261 -16.17 11.68 16.03
C VAL A 261 -16.88 12.54 17.08
N ARG A 262 -18.17 12.84 16.89
CA ARG A 262 -18.99 13.61 17.85
C ARG A 262 -19.05 12.93 19.21
N MET A 263 -19.35 11.63 19.25
CA MET A 263 -19.50 10.90 20.51
C MET A 263 -18.16 10.71 21.23
N VAL A 264 -17.06 10.51 20.50
CA VAL A 264 -15.71 10.46 21.08
C VAL A 264 -15.33 11.81 21.71
N ALA A 265 -15.68 12.92 21.05
CA ALA A 265 -15.45 14.26 21.59
C ALA A 265 -16.26 14.50 22.89
N ILE A 266 -17.54 14.09 22.91
CA ILE A 266 -18.42 14.23 24.08
C ILE A 266 -17.94 13.36 25.26
N GLU A 267 -17.46 12.12 25.00
CA GLU A 267 -16.94 11.24 26.05
C GLU A 267 -15.74 11.86 26.78
N GLY A 268 -15.00 12.77 26.14
CA GLY A 268 -13.91 13.54 26.75
C GLY A 268 -12.65 12.74 27.10
N LYS A 269 -12.66 11.40 26.93
CA LYS A 269 -11.51 10.53 27.24
C LYS A 269 -10.40 10.53 26.19
N LYS A 270 -10.71 10.94 24.95
CA LYS A 270 -9.76 10.99 23.83
C LYS A 270 -9.75 12.39 23.25
N SER A 271 -8.55 12.89 22.97
CA SER A 271 -8.38 14.20 22.34
C SER A 271 -8.64 14.08 20.84
N VAL A 272 -9.76 14.63 20.38
CA VAL A 272 -10.10 14.68 18.94
C VAL A 272 -9.39 15.89 18.33
N PRO A 273 -8.52 15.69 17.31
CA PRO A 273 -7.87 16.81 16.62
C PRO A 273 -8.89 17.79 16.03
N ARG A 274 -8.57 19.09 16.05
CA ARG A 274 -9.42 20.11 15.42
C ARG A 274 -9.50 19.86 13.91
N GLY A 275 -10.71 19.93 13.35
CA GLY A 275 -10.94 19.71 11.91
C GLY A 275 -10.87 18.24 11.46
N TYR A 276 -10.80 17.27 12.39
CA TYR A 276 -10.60 15.86 12.05
C TYR A 276 -11.62 15.32 11.04
N LEU A 277 -12.89 15.72 11.15
CA LEU A 277 -13.95 15.25 10.25
C LEU A 277 -13.76 15.75 8.81
N ASP A 278 -13.28 16.98 8.63
CA ASP A 278 -12.99 17.52 7.30
C ASP A 278 -11.76 16.83 6.70
N SER A 279 -10.71 16.62 7.50
CA SER A 279 -9.54 15.84 7.08
C SER A 279 -9.89 14.39 6.77
N PHE A 280 -10.86 13.80 7.47
CA PHE A 280 -11.40 12.47 7.17
C PHE A 280 -12.05 12.44 5.79
N LYS A 281 -12.89 13.43 5.46
CA LYS A 281 -13.53 13.51 4.14
C LYS A 281 -12.47 13.61 3.04
N LEU A 282 -11.44 14.42 3.23
CA LEU A 282 -10.32 14.55 2.29
C LEU A 282 -9.57 13.21 2.10
N ALA A 283 -9.22 12.53 3.20
CA ALA A 283 -8.58 11.21 3.15
C ALA A 283 -9.45 10.15 2.45
N GLU A 284 -10.76 10.20 2.64
CA GLU A 284 -11.69 9.31 1.92
C GLU A 284 -11.68 9.60 0.42
N LYS A 285 -11.64 10.87 0.01
CA LYS A 285 -11.54 11.25 -1.40
C LYS A 285 -10.24 10.77 -2.05
N CYS A 286 -9.13 10.68 -1.33
CA CYS A 286 -7.89 10.06 -1.83
C CYS A 286 -8.11 8.58 -2.21
N PHE A 287 -8.75 7.79 -1.35
CA PHE A 287 -9.05 6.38 -1.65
C PHE A 287 -10.05 6.19 -2.80
N LEU A 288 -10.91 7.17 -3.05
CA LEU A 288 -11.98 7.06 -4.05
C LEU A 288 -11.58 7.63 -5.42
N HIS A 289 -10.91 8.77 -5.47
CA HIS A 289 -10.82 9.60 -6.66
C HIS A 289 -9.40 10.04 -7.02
N GLN A 290 -8.36 9.44 -6.44
CA GLN A 290 -6.98 9.75 -6.85
C GLN A 290 -6.81 9.67 -8.37
N ARG A 291 -6.02 10.60 -8.92
CA ARG A 291 -5.68 10.58 -10.34
C ARG A 291 -4.89 9.34 -10.70
N VAL A 292 -5.30 8.73 -11.81
CA VAL A 292 -4.71 7.54 -12.41
C VAL A 292 -4.63 7.75 -13.93
N TYR A 293 -3.81 6.96 -14.61
CA TYR A 293 -3.73 6.93 -16.06
C TYR A 293 -4.59 5.78 -16.60
N ASP A 294 -5.46 6.09 -17.56
CA ASP A 294 -6.21 5.09 -18.31
C ASP A 294 -5.42 4.71 -19.58
N PRO A 295 -4.93 3.46 -19.69
CA PRO A 295 -4.17 3.04 -20.87
C PRO A 295 -5.00 2.75 -22.11
N SER A 296 -6.34 2.65 -22.04
CA SER A 296 -7.23 2.57 -23.21
C SER A 296 -7.48 3.96 -23.79
N LEU A 297 -7.73 4.93 -22.92
CA LEU A 297 -8.06 6.29 -23.31
C LEU A 297 -6.84 7.21 -23.47
N GLU A 298 -5.66 6.71 -23.08
CA GLU A 298 -4.38 7.42 -23.11
C GLU A 298 -4.43 8.80 -22.42
N ARG A 299 -5.13 8.88 -21.29
CA ARG A 299 -5.30 10.13 -20.55
C ARG A 299 -5.44 9.90 -19.06
N LEU A 300 -5.21 10.97 -18.29
CA LEU A 300 -5.51 10.96 -16.87
C LEU A 300 -7.03 10.92 -16.64
N VAL A 301 -7.44 10.08 -15.71
CA VAL A 301 -8.83 9.96 -15.20
C VAL A 301 -8.80 9.88 -13.67
N HIS A 302 -9.96 9.95 -13.02
CA HIS A 302 -10.08 9.65 -11.60
C HIS A 302 -10.33 8.16 -11.39
N LEU A 303 -9.81 7.61 -10.29
CA LEU A 303 -9.98 6.21 -9.91
C LEU A 303 -11.46 5.75 -9.92
N THR A 304 -12.36 6.57 -9.37
CA THR A 304 -13.82 6.43 -9.53
C THR A 304 -14.41 7.72 -10.06
N LYS A 305 -15.61 7.63 -10.63
CA LYS A 305 -16.40 8.79 -11.06
C LYS A 305 -16.52 9.78 -9.89
N ILE A 306 -16.22 11.05 -10.16
CA ILE A 306 -16.37 12.14 -9.19
C ILE A 306 -17.84 12.47 -8.97
N ASP A 307 -18.16 12.93 -7.76
CA ASP A 307 -19.49 13.38 -7.37
C ASP A 307 -19.77 14.80 -7.90
N GLU A 308 -21.01 15.28 -7.78
CA GLU A 308 -21.42 16.62 -8.24
C GLU A 308 -20.74 17.76 -7.46
N GLU A 309 -20.39 17.54 -6.19
CA GLU A 309 -19.66 18.48 -5.34
C GLU A 309 -18.13 18.33 -5.53
N TRP A 310 -17.63 18.63 -6.73
CA TRP A 310 -16.19 18.61 -7.06
C TRP A 310 -15.66 20.02 -7.30
N ASN A 311 -14.55 20.38 -6.67
CA ASN A 311 -13.92 21.68 -6.82
C ASN A 311 -12.39 21.56 -7.02
N ALA A 312 -11.74 22.65 -7.40
CA ALA A 312 -10.31 22.66 -7.72
C ALA A 312 -9.40 22.30 -6.53
N GLU A 313 -9.82 22.59 -5.29
CA GLU A 313 -9.04 22.25 -4.10
C GLU A 313 -9.05 20.73 -3.85
N LEU A 314 -10.23 20.10 -3.98
CA LEU A 314 -10.37 18.65 -3.91
C LEU A 314 -9.60 17.96 -5.04
N ASP A 315 -9.67 18.50 -6.24
CA ASP A 315 -8.96 17.98 -7.41
C ASP A 315 -7.45 17.96 -7.13
N ALA A 316 -6.87 19.11 -6.76
CA ALA A 316 -5.45 19.23 -6.42
C ALA A 316 -5.04 18.29 -5.27
N HIS A 317 -5.91 18.12 -4.25
CA HIS A 317 -5.62 17.24 -3.12
C HIS A 317 -5.42 15.77 -3.53
N VAL A 318 -6.15 15.32 -4.56
CA VAL A 318 -6.10 13.95 -5.07
C VAL A 318 -5.22 13.81 -6.33
N GLY A 319 -4.44 14.83 -6.68
CA GLY A 319 -3.49 14.83 -7.80
C GLY A 319 -4.04 15.36 -9.12
N GLY A 320 -5.05 16.23 -9.11
CA GLY A 320 -5.54 16.98 -10.26
C GLY A 320 -4.65 18.15 -10.66
#